data_AF-A0A8S2VB57-F1
#
_entry.id   AF-A0A8S2VB57-F1
#
_cell.length_a   1.000
_cell.length_b   1.000
_cell.length_c   1.000
_cell.angle_alpha   90.00
_cell.angle_beta   90.00
_cell.angle_gamma   90.00
#
_symmetry.space_group_name_H-M   'P 1'
#
loop_
_entity.id
_entity.type
_entity.pdbx_description
1 polymer ?
#
loop_
_entity_poly.entity_id
_entity_poly.type
_entity_poly.pdbx_seq_one_letter_code
_entity_poly.pdbx_strand_id
1 'polypeptide(L)'
;MMTSPISSPLIMKKCKPVKKKTEISSSITTTTPAPVTCSSTATTTVIDIAKWKNKFNDEILTSKNDSANNPLFTSERYDETIELINGAKLKRYSDRNEQEIAVLKTYDVINVGGQQKLVKKIKSSEDGIIKYYVSLDKLFDVVQTAHVTIGHHGINNTLKEIKKEYANVTERQVYLWLS
;
A
#
# COMPACT_ATOMS: atom_id res chain seq x y z
N MET A 1 43.89 27.81 40.51
CA MET A 1 43.64 26.71 41.46
C MET A 1 42.27 26.16 41.08
N MET A 2 42.03 24.92 40.63
CA MET A 2 42.71 23.64 40.78
C MET A 2 42.47 22.77 39.51
N THR A 3 43.52 22.06 39.09
CA THR A 3 43.58 20.70 38.53
C THR A 3 42.53 20.18 37.51
N SER A 4 43.01 19.90 36.29
CA SER A 4 42.52 18.84 35.37
C SER A 4 42.84 17.42 35.93
N PRO A 5 42.80 16.29 35.18
CA PRO A 5 41.82 15.69 34.24
C PRO A 5 41.58 14.18 34.54
N ILE A 6 40.50 13.54 34.03
CA ILE A 6 40.44 12.06 33.83
C ILE A 6 39.52 11.81 32.62
N SER A 7 39.99 11.50 31.41
CA SER A 7 40.65 10.27 30.91
C SER A 7 39.72 9.04 30.83
N SER A 8 39.10 8.84 29.65
CA SER A 8 39.00 7.63 28.81
C SER A 8 38.61 6.25 29.43
N PRO A 9 37.95 5.31 28.68
CA PRO A 9 38.34 4.97 27.31
C PRO A 9 37.26 4.53 26.30
N LEU A 10 37.66 4.69 25.03
CA LEU A 10 37.23 3.94 23.86
C LEU A 10 37.30 2.42 24.12
N ILE A 11 36.18 1.71 23.97
CA ILE A 11 36.21 0.26 23.81
C ILE A 11 36.18 -0.06 22.32
N MET A 12 37.37 -0.37 21.80
CA MET A 12 37.55 -1.01 20.51
C MET A 12 37.03 -2.46 20.54
N LYS A 13 36.26 -2.77 19.50
CA LYS A 13 36.17 -4.04 18.75
C LYS A 13 36.88 -5.26 19.37
N LYS A 14 36.08 -6.27 19.73
CA LYS A 14 36.50 -7.68 19.65
C LYS A 14 35.66 -8.38 18.58
N CYS A 15 36.14 -8.36 17.35
CA CYS A 15 35.88 -9.44 16.41
C CYS A 15 36.65 -10.67 16.92
N LYS A 16 35.97 -11.82 17.00
CA LYS A 16 36.54 -13.15 17.24
C LYS A 16 35.88 -14.15 16.27
N PRO A 17 36.55 -15.27 15.99
CA PRO A 17 37.04 -15.56 14.64
C PRO A 17 36.13 -16.44 13.79
N VAL A 18 36.33 -16.29 12.48
CA VAL A 18 36.03 -17.24 11.42
C VAL A 18 36.53 -18.64 11.80
N LYS A 19 35.62 -19.62 11.85
CA LYS A 19 36.00 -21.03 11.77
C LYS A 19 36.02 -21.44 10.31
N LYS A 20 37.21 -21.87 9.87
CA LYS A 20 37.52 -22.42 8.56
C LYS A 20 37.01 -23.87 8.48
N LYS A 21 36.40 -24.18 7.34
CA LYS A 21 36.53 -25.39 6.50
C LYS A 21 36.31 -26.76 7.16
N THR A 22 35.20 -27.39 6.80
CA THR A 22 35.16 -28.84 6.55
C THR A 22 34.57 -29.05 5.17
N GLU A 23 35.42 -29.49 4.24
CA GLU A 23 35.02 -30.07 2.96
C GLU A 23 34.37 -31.43 3.23
N ILE A 24 33.17 -31.63 2.71
CA ILE A 24 32.64 -32.96 2.43
C ILE A 24 32.24 -32.95 0.96
N SER A 25 33.13 -33.53 0.17
CA SER A 25 32.90 -33.98 -1.19
C SER A 25 32.01 -35.21 -1.16
N SER A 26 30.85 -35.16 -1.83
CA SER A 26 30.20 -36.38 -2.32
C SER A 26 29.12 -36.07 -3.35
N SER A 27 29.47 -36.35 -4.60
CA SER A 27 28.64 -37.04 -5.60
C SER A 27 27.39 -36.34 -6.12
N ILE A 28 27.57 -35.65 -7.24
CA ILE A 28 26.51 -35.24 -8.17
C ILE A 28 26.13 -36.49 -8.98
N THR A 29 24.98 -37.08 -8.69
CA THR A 29 24.33 -38.03 -9.60
C THR A 29 23.31 -37.26 -10.42
N THR A 30 23.62 -37.11 -11.71
CA THR A 30 22.75 -36.55 -12.74
C THR A 30 21.57 -37.48 -12.97
N THR A 31 20.38 -37.11 -12.47
CA THR A 31 19.12 -37.66 -12.95
C THR A 31 18.28 -36.52 -13.49
N THR A 32 18.29 -36.41 -14.81
CA THR A 32 17.38 -35.64 -15.65
C THR A 32 15.93 -35.86 -15.22
N PRO A 33 15.18 -34.84 -14.77
CA PRO A 33 13.73 -34.88 -14.91
C PRO A 33 13.38 -34.50 -16.34
N ALA A 34 12.59 -35.35 -16.99
CA ALA A 34 11.99 -35.09 -18.28
C ALA A 34 11.31 -33.71 -18.31
N PRO A 35 11.29 -33.01 -19.47
CA PRO A 35 10.57 -31.75 -19.58
C PRO A 35 9.07 -32.05 -19.51
N VAL A 36 8.47 -31.83 -18.34
CA VAL A 36 7.02 -31.65 -18.27
C VAL A 36 6.71 -30.28 -18.83
N THR A 37 6.20 -30.26 -20.05
CA THR A 37 5.65 -29.07 -20.68
C THR A 37 4.35 -28.70 -19.97
N CYS A 38 4.43 -28.01 -18.82
CA CYS A 38 3.26 -27.44 -18.14
C CYS A 38 3.08 -25.97 -18.56
N SER A 39 2.72 -25.76 -19.84
CA SER A 39 2.44 -24.43 -20.40
C SER A 39 0.97 -24.01 -20.30
N SER A 40 0.13 -24.69 -19.52
CA SER A 40 -1.33 -24.41 -19.47
C SER A 40 -1.83 -23.82 -18.15
N THR A 41 -1.10 -23.96 -17.04
CA THR A 41 -1.61 -23.59 -15.70
C THR A 41 -1.58 -22.08 -15.44
N ALA A 42 -0.65 -21.35 -16.04
CA ALA A 42 -0.51 -19.89 -15.88
C ALA A 42 -1.63 -19.11 -16.58
N THR A 43 -2.10 -19.59 -17.74
CA THR A 43 -3.15 -18.91 -18.51
C THR A 43 -4.51 -19.05 -17.85
N THR A 44 -4.83 -20.22 -17.29
CA THR A 44 -6.10 -20.44 -16.55
C THR A 44 -6.17 -19.59 -15.28
N THR A 45 -5.08 -19.52 -14.49
CA THR A 45 -5.05 -18.70 -13.27
C THR A 45 -5.19 -17.20 -13.54
N VAL A 46 -4.59 -16.70 -14.61
CA VAL A 46 -4.69 -15.27 -14.98
C VAL A 46 -6.13 -14.90 -15.40
N ILE A 47 -6.80 -15.75 -16.17
CA ILE A 47 -8.19 -15.53 -16.59
C ILE A 47 -9.15 -15.55 -15.38
N ASP A 48 -8.94 -16.46 -14.44
CA ASP A 48 -9.78 -16.58 -13.25
C ASP A 48 -9.64 -15.38 -12.31
N ILE A 49 -8.41 -14.87 -12.12
CA ILE A 49 -8.17 -13.66 -11.31
C ILE A 49 -8.83 -12.44 -11.96
N ALA A 50 -8.69 -12.26 -13.27
CA ALA A 50 -9.30 -11.12 -13.97
C ALA A 50 -10.83 -11.15 -13.88
N LYS A 51 -11.44 -12.33 -14.03
CA LYS A 51 -12.89 -12.52 -13.89
C LYS A 51 -13.35 -12.18 -12.47
N TRP A 52 -12.61 -12.62 -11.46
CA TRP A 52 -12.93 -12.32 -10.07
C TRP A 52 -12.78 -10.83 -9.75
N LYS A 53 -11.69 -10.20 -10.20
CA LYS A 53 -11.47 -8.75 -10.04
C LYS A 53 -12.59 -7.93 -10.68
N ASN A 54 -13.05 -8.31 -11.87
CA ASN A 54 -14.17 -7.64 -12.53
C ASN A 54 -15.47 -7.80 -11.73
N LYS A 55 -15.80 -9.03 -11.31
CA LYS A 55 -16.98 -9.30 -10.47
C LYS A 55 -16.94 -8.47 -9.18
N PHE A 56 -15.79 -8.42 -8.51
CA PHE A 56 -15.59 -7.63 -7.30
C PHE A 56 -15.83 -6.13 -7.53
N ASN A 57 -15.28 -5.57 -8.61
CA ASN A 57 -15.47 -4.16 -8.96
C ASN A 57 -16.94 -3.85 -9.30
N ASP A 58 -17.61 -4.73 -10.04
CA ASP A 58 -19.03 -4.59 -10.39
C ASP A 58 -19.92 -4.62 -9.14
N GLU A 59 -19.64 -5.52 -8.19
CA GLU A 59 -20.36 -5.60 -6.92
C GLU A 59 -20.16 -4.35 -6.05
N ILE A 60 -18.99 -3.72 -6.12
CA ILE A 60 -18.74 -2.45 -5.44
C ILE A 60 -19.49 -1.30 -6.11
N LEU A 61 -19.50 -1.24 -7.45
CA LEU A 61 -20.20 -0.19 -8.20
C LEU A 61 -21.72 -0.28 -8.06
N THR A 62 -22.26 -1.50 -8.05
CA THR A 62 -23.69 -1.75 -7.88
C THR A 62 -24.15 -1.52 -6.43
N SER A 63 -23.26 -1.71 -5.47
CA SER A 63 -23.54 -1.35 -4.10
C SER A 63 -23.51 0.16 -3.91
N LYS A 64 -24.64 0.76 -3.57
CA LYS A 64 -24.71 2.18 -3.22
C LYS A 64 -23.71 2.48 -2.10
N ASN A 65 -22.67 3.24 -2.40
CA ASN A 65 -21.78 3.79 -1.40
C ASN A 65 -22.33 5.16 -0.98
N ASP A 66 -23.36 5.16 -0.12
CA ASP A 66 -24.04 6.38 0.34
C ASP A 66 -23.25 7.13 1.41
N SER A 67 -22.04 6.68 1.75
CA SER A 67 -21.25 7.28 2.82
C SER A 67 -20.38 8.42 2.30
N ALA A 68 -20.77 9.66 2.60
CA ALA A 68 -19.93 10.85 2.39
C ALA A 68 -18.56 10.75 3.05
N ASN A 69 -18.41 9.88 4.06
CA ASN A 69 -17.16 9.68 4.80
C ASN A 69 -16.15 8.77 4.09
N ASN A 70 -16.59 7.93 3.14
CA ASN A 70 -15.75 6.97 2.44
C ASN A 70 -15.94 7.10 0.92
N PRO A 71 -15.37 8.14 0.29
CA PRO A 71 -15.53 8.35 -1.15
C PRO A 71 -14.97 7.17 -1.95
N LEU A 72 -15.79 6.65 -2.87
CA LEU A 72 -15.33 5.75 -3.91
C LEU A 72 -14.71 6.56 -5.05
N PHE A 73 -13.49 6.21 -5.43
CA PHE A 73 -12.79 6.83 -6.55
C PHE A 73 -12.75 5.85 -7.73
N THR A 74 -13.36 6.21 -8.86
CA THR A 74 -12.95 5.65 -10.15
C THR A 74 -11.56 6.18 -10.50
N SER A 75 -10.85 5.54 -11.45
CA SER A 75 -9.54 6.03 -11.89
C SER A 75 -9.64 7.48 -12.40
N GLU A 76 -10.63 7.75 -13.26
CA GLU A 76 -10.89 9.09 -13.80
C GLU A 76 -11.11 10.12 -12.69
N ARG A 77 -12.03 9.86 -11.76
CA ARG A 77 -12.31 10.76 -10.64
C ARG A 77 -11.08 10.97 -9.75
N TYR A 78 -10.24 9.95 -9.58
CA TYR A 78 -9.01 10.03 -8.81
C TYR A 78 -8.04 11.04 -9.45
N ASP A 79 -7.80 10.90 -10.75
CA ASP A 79 -6.90 11.75 -11.52
C ASP A 79 -7.42 13.20 -11.63
N GLU A 80 -8.72 13.37 -11.91
CA GLU A 80 -9.38 14.68 -11.91
C GLU A 80 -9.24 15.39 -10.56
N THR A 81 -9.36 14.65 -9.45
CA THR A 81 -9.20 15.22 -8.11
C THR A 81 -7.76 15.70 -7.88
N ILE A 82 -6.77 14.94 -8.36
CA ILE A 82 -5.36 15.32 -8.28
C ILE A 82 -5.10 16.59 -9.11
N GLU A 83 -5.57 16.63 -10.35
CA GLU A 83 -5.43 17.80 -11.22
C GLU A 83 -6.08 19.04 -10.62
N LEU A 84 -7.30 18.90 -10.10
CA LEU A 84 -8.03 19.97 -9.43
C LEU A 84 -7.26 20.51 -8.23
N ILE A 85 -6.69 19.64 -7.40
CA ILE A 85 -5.87 20.05 -6.24
C ILE A 85 -4.63 20.80 -6.71
N ASN A 86 -3.93 20.30 -7.73
CA ASN A 86 -2.73 20.96 -8.25
C ASN A 86 -3.05 22.33 -8.83
N GLY A 87 -4.12 22.45 -9.64
CA GLY A 87 -4.59 23.72 -10.16
C GLY A 87 -4.99 24.70 -9.04
N ALA A 88 -5.75 24.23 -8.05
CA ALA A 88 -6.18 25.05 -6.93
C ALA A 88 -5.01 25.53 -6.05
N LYS A 89 -3.95 24.72 -5.88
CA LYS A 89 -2.74 25.09 -5.14
C LYS A 89 -2.01 26.28 -5.78
N LEU A 90 -2.10 26.45 -7.10
CA LEU A 90 -1.48 27.57 -7.83
C LEU A 90 -2.29 28.87 -7.74
N LYS A 91 -3.59 28.78 -7.44
CA LYS A 91 -4.48 29.94 -7.29
C LYS A 91 -4.33 30.60 -5.93
N ARG A 92 -4.57 31.92 -5.86
CA ARG A 92 -4.78 32.64 -4.60
C ARG A 92 -6.11 32.19 -3.98
N TYR A 93 -6.21 32.24 -2.66
CA TYR A 93 -7.42 31.79 -1.95
C TYR A 93 -8.70 32.51 -2.42
N SER A 94 -8.62 33.81 -2.73
CA SER A 94 -9.74 34.62 -3.23
C SER A 94 -10.29 34.16 -4.58
N ASP A 95 -9.45 33.48 -5.38
CA ASP A 95 -9.75 33.14 -6.77
C ASP A 95 -10.20 31.68 -6.89
N ARG A 96 -10.29 30.97 -5.76
CA ARG A 96 -10.73 29.58 -5.71
C ARG A 96 -12.24 29.50 -5.63
N ASN A 97 -12.82 28.55 -6.36
CA ASN A 97 -14.23 28.23 -6.20
C ASN A 97 -14.48 27.37 -4.93
N GLU A 98 -15.75 27.18 -4.57
CA GLU A 98 -16.12 26.41 -3.37
C GLU A 98 -15.62 24.95 -3.42
N GLN A 99 -15.66 24.34 -4.60
CA GLN A 99 -15.19 22.96 -4.82
C GLN A 99 -13.69 22.84 -4.57
N GLU A 100 -12.87 23.76 -5.10
CA GLU A 100 -11.43 23.84 -4.92
C GLU A 100 -11.07 24.03 -3.44
N ILE A 101 -11.81 24.89 -2.74
CA ILE A 101 -11.65 25.09 -1.30
C ILE A 101 -11.99 23.80 -0.54
N ALA A 102 -13.08 23.11 -0.91
CA ALA A 102 -13.49 21.86 -0.25
C ALA A 102 -12.49 20.72 -0.45
N VAL A 103 -11.96 20.54 -1.67
CA VAL A 103 -10.95 19.50 -1.92
C VAL A 103 -9.64 19.79 -1.19
N LEU A 104 -9.19 21.05 -1.16
CA LEU A 104 -7.97 21.43 -0.42
C LEU A 104 -8.10 21.29 1.11
N LYS A 105 -9.32 21.36 1.64
CA LYS A 105 -9.60 21.10 3.06
C LYS A 105 -9.57 19.61 3.41
N THR A 106 -9.85 18.74 2.44
CA THR A 106 -10.06 17.30 2.68
C THR A 106 -8.86 16.46 2.25
N TYR A 107 -8.26 16.81 1.11
CA TYR A 107 -7.25 16.04 0.43
C TYR A 107 -5.93 16.80 0.33
N ASP A 108 -4.85 16.05 0.13
CA ASP A 108 -3.57 16.54 -0.32
C ASP A 108 -3.01 15.62 -1.40
N VAL A 109 -1.96 16.07 -2.07
CA VAL A 109 -1.25 15.30 -3.10
C VAL A 109 0.22 15.28 -2.75
N ILE A 110 0.80 14.08 -2.73
CA ILE A 110 2.23 13.85 -2.53
C ILE A 110 2.81 13.09 -3.72
N ASN A 111 4.12 13.23 -3.95
CA ASN A 111 4.82 12.50 -4.99
C ASN A 111 5.58 11.32 -4.36
N VAL A 112 5.29 10.10 -4.81
CA VAL A 112 5.96 8.87 -4.37
C VAL A 112 6.49 8.16 -5.61
N GLY A 113 7.82 8.09 -5.75
CA GLY A 113 8.45 7.37 -6.87
C GLY A 113 8.14 7.97 -8.25
N GLY A 114 7.93 9.28 -8.33
CA GLY A 114 7.58 9.97 -9.58
C GLY A 114 6.10 9.94 -9.93
N GLN A 115 5.26 9.30 -9.11
CA GLN A 115 3.81 9.27 -9.27
C GLN A 115 3.12 10.09 -8.19
N GLN A 116 2.17 10.92 -8.61
CA GLN A 116 1.33 11.66 -7.68
C GLN A 116 0.30 10.72 -7.04
N LYS A 117 0.16 10.81 -5.72
CA LYS A 117 -0.79 10.04 -4.93
C LYS A 117 -1.67 10.97 -4.11
N LEU A 118 -2.98 10.72 -4.15
CA LEU A 118 -3.98 11.38 -3.33
C LEU A 118 -3.92 10.86 -1.90
N VAL A 119 -3.81 11.77 -0.94
CA VAL A 119 -3.73 11.46 0.49
C VAL A 119 -4.72 12.30 1.28
N LYS A 120 -5.04 11.84 2.49
CA LYS A 120 -5.83 12.62 3.44
C LYS A 120 -5.02 13.82 3.90
N LYS A 121 -5.66 15.00 3.95
CA LYS A 121 -5.02 16.20 4.51
C LYS A 121 -4.74 15.97 5.99
N ILE A 122 -3.47 15.98 6.38
CA ILE A 122 -3.06 15.87 7.79
C ILE A 122 -3.48 17.16 8.50
N LYS A 123 -4.29 17.00 9.56
CA LYS A 123 -4.63 18.09 10.48
C LYS A 123 -3.63 18.06 11.65
N SER A 124 -3.34 19.21 12.24
CA SER A 124 -2.38 19.33 13.35
C SER A 124 -2.71 18.48 14.59
N SER A 125 -3.93 17.95 14.67
CA SER A 125 -4.41 17.07 15.74
C SER A 125 -4.24 15.56 15.45
N GLU A 126 -3.79 15.19 14.25
CA GLU A 126 -3.57 13.78 13.87
C GLU A 126 -2.09 13.40 14.05
N ASP A 127 -1.79 12.13 14.30
CA ASP A 127 -0.45 11.58 14.63
C ASP A 127 0.60 11.69 13.49
N GLY A 128 0.37 12.55 12.49
CA GLY A 128 1.22 12.69 11.31
C GLY A 128 1.18 11.50 10.35
N ILE A 129 0.33 10.51 10.60
CA ILE A 129 0.19 9.30 9.78
C ILE A 129 -0.45 9.67 8.43
N ILE A 130 0.31 9.49 7.35
CA ILE A 130 -0.18 9.66 5.98
C ILE A 130 -1.11 8.51 5.64
N LYS A 131 -2.33 8.84 5.19
CA LYS A 131 -3.28 7.85 4.65
C LYS A 131 -3.58 8.13 3.19
N TYR A 132 -3.46 7.12 2.34
CA TYR A 132 -3.71 7.18 0.92
C TYR A 132 -5.18 6.94 0.60
N TYR A 133 -5.66 7.59 -0.45
CA TYR A 133 -6.88 7.18 -1.13
C TYR A 133 -6.54 6.18 -2.21
N VAL A 134 -7.38 5.15 -2.34
CA VAL A 134 -7.26 4.11 -3.37
C VAL A 134 -8.37 4.28 -4.41
N SER A 135 -8.02 4.12 -5.68
CA SER A 135 -8.96 4.01 -6.79
C SER A 135 -9.50 2.58 -6.91
N LEU A 136 -10.67 2.43 -7.53
CA LEU A 136 -11.36 1.15 -7.66
C LEU A 136 -10.50 0.08 -8.36
N ASP A 137 -9.73 0.45 -9.37
CA ASP A 137 -8.86 -0.47 -10.12
C ASP A 137 -7.73 -1.08 -9.28
N LYS A 138 -7.30 -0.38 -8.22
CA LYS A 138 -6.27 -0.83 -7.27
C LYS A 138 -6.83 -1.46 -6.01
N LEU A 139 -8.11 -1.26 -5.70
CA LEU A 139 -8.73 -1.68 -4.46
C LEU A 139 -8.61 -3.20 -4.24
N PHE A 140 -8.86 -4.00 -5.29
CA PHE A 140 -8.71 -5.46 -5.23
C PHE A 140 -7.30 -5.87 -4.79
N ASP A 141 -6.28 -5.27 -5.40
CA ASP A 141 -4.88 -5.61 -5.16
C ASP A 141 -4.45 -5.20 -3.74
N VAL A 142 -4.99 -4.09 -3.22
CA VAL A 142 -4.77 -3.63 -1.84
C VAL A 142 -5.34 -4.62 -0.83
N VAL A 143 -6.58 -5.10 -1.03
CA VAL A 143 -7.19 -6.07 -0.11
C VAL A 143 -6.44 -7.41 -0.16
N GLN A 144 -6.12 -7.91 -1.35
CA GLN A 144 -5.33 -9.12 -1.55
C GLN A 144 -3.96 -9.03 -0.86
N THR A 145 -3.25 -7.91 -1.03
CA THR A 145 -1.92 -7.71 -0.44
C THR A 145 -2.00 -7.69 1.08
N ALA A 146 -2.95 -6.96 1.66
CA ALA A 146 -3.14 -6.91 3.10
C ALA A 146 -3.50 -8.28 3.69
N HIS A 147 -4.41 -9.01 3.06
CA HIS A 147 -4.83 -10.34 3.49
C HIS A 147 -3.67 -11.35 3.47
N VAL A 148 -2.81 -11.31 2.45
CA VAL A 148 -1.60 -12.15 2.37
C VAL A 148 -0.56 -11.72 3.40
N THR A 149 -0.36 -10.41 3.59
CA THR A 149 0.65 -9.84 4.51
C THR A 149 0.42 -10.29 5.95
N ILE A 150 -0.84 -10.32 6.38
CA ILE A 150 -1.17 -10.81 7.72
C ILE A 150 -1.16 -12.33 7.81
N GLY A 151 -1.04 -13.09 6.72
CA GLY A 151 -1.09 -14.56 6.73
C GLY A 151 -2.51 -15.12 6.75
N HIS A 152 -3.40 -14.60 5.89
CA HIS A 152 -4.75 -15.10 5.67
C HIS A 152 -5.72 -15.02 6.86
N HIS A 153 -5.54 -14.03 7.75
CA HIS A 153 -6.50 -13.81 8.82
C HIS A 153 -7.83 -13.23 8.29
N GLY A 154 -8.88 -13.31 9.11
CA GLY A 154 -10.22 -12.84 8.76
C GLY A 154 -10.35 -11.34 8.51
N ILE A 155 -11.59 -10.94 8.20
CA ILE A 155 -12.00 -9.57 7.79
C ILE A 155 -11.46 -8.51 8.74
N ASN A 156 -11.64 -8.69 10.05
CA ASN A 156 -11.25 -7.70 11.06
C ASN A 156 -9.75 -7.39 11.05
N ASN A 157 -8.91 -8.41 10.89
CA ASN A 157 -7.46 -8.24 10.87
C ASN A 157 -7.00 -7.65 9.54
N THR A 158 -7.61 -8.07 8.44
CA THR A 158 -7.37 -7.50 7.11
C THR A 158 -7.73 -6.01 7.08
N LEU A 159 -8.90 -5.63 7.61
CA LEU A 159 -9.33 -4.24 7.69
C LEU A 159 -8.42 -3.40 8.60
N LYS A 160 -7.97 -3.96 9.73
CA LYS A 160 -7.01 -3.28 10.62
C LYS A 160 -5.70 -3.00 9.90
N GLU A 161 -5.19 -3.94 9.11
CA GLU A 161 -3.97 -3.75 8.32
C GLU A 161 -4.17 -2.64 7.29
N ILE A 162 -5.24 -2.70 6.50
CA ILE A 162 -5.54 -1.70 5.48
C ILE A 162 -5.71 -0.29 6.07
N LYS A 163 -6.38 -0.15 7.22
CA LYS A 163 -6.65 1.15 7.85
C LYS A 163 -5.41 1.87 8.39
N LYS A 164 -4.24 1.19 8.46
CA LYS A 164 -2.95 1.82 8.75
C LYS A 164 -2.52 2.75 7.62
N GLU A 165 -2.76 2.34 6.38
CA GLU A 165 -2.23 3.02 5.19
C GLU A 165 -3.32 3.69 4.34
N TYR A 166 -4.56 3.19 4.33
CA TYR A 166 -5.61 3.68 3.44
C TYR A 166 -6.78 4.34 4.18
N ALA A 167 -7.33 5.39 3.57
CA ALA A 167 -8.39 6.22 4.15
C ALA A 167 -9.81 5.79 3.77
N ASN A 168 -10.00 5.27 2.54
CA ASN A 168 -11.34 5.07 1.94
C ASN A 168 -11.74 3.60 1.74
N VAL A 169 -11.02 2.65 2.35
CA VAL A 169 -11.40 1.24 2.30
C VAL A 169 -12.36 0.90 3.44
N THR A 170 -13.48 0.27 3.08
CA THR A 170 -14.57 -0.08 3.99
C THR A 170 -14.56 -1.57 4.35
N GLU A 171 -15.18 -1.91 5.47
CA GLU A 171 -15.36 -3.31 5.89
C GLU A 171 -16.12 -4.13 4.84
N ARG A 172 -17.15 -3.54 4.22
CA ARG A 172 -17.93 -4.19 3.17
C ARG A 172 -17.07 -4.59 1.97
N GLN A 173 -16.16 -3.73 1.53
CA GLN A 173 -15.24 -4.05 0.43
C GLN A 173 -14.31 -5.20 0.81
N VAL A 174 -13.82 -5.25 2.06
CA VAL A 174 -13.01 -6.38 2.55
C VAL A 174 -13.83 -7.66 2.64
N TYR A 175 -15.08 -7.57 3.11
CA TYR A 175 -16.01 -8.70 3.17
C TYR A 175 -16.28 -9.29 1.78
N LEU A 176 -16.61 -8.44 0.79
CA LEU A 176 -16.85 -8.89 -0.59
C LEU A 176 -15.66 -9.60 -1.21
N TRP A 177 -14.44 -9.25 -0.80
CA TRP A 177 -13.24 -9.90 -1.26
C TRP A 177 -13.00 -11.25 -0.54
N LEU A 178 -13.40 -11.40 0.71
CA LEU A 178 -13.20 -12.62 1.51
C LEU A 178 -14.37 -13.62 1.43
N SER A 179 -15.50 -13.22 0.85
CA SER A 179 -16.72 -14.03 0.77
C SER A 179 -16.68 -15.09 -0.32
#